data_AF-K1SFR0-F1
#
_entry.id   AF-K1SFR0-F1
#
_cell.length_a   1.000
_cell.length_b   1.000
_cell.length_c   1.000
_cell.angle_alpha   90.00
_cell.angle_beta   90.00
_cell.angle_gamma   90.00
#
_symmetry.space_group_name_H-M   'P 1'
#
loop_
_entity.id
_entity.type
_entity.pdbx_description
1 polymer ?
#
loop_
_entity_poly.entity_id
_entity_poly.type
_entity_poly.pdbx_seq_one_letter_code
_entity_poly.pdbx_strand_id
1 'polypeptide(L)' 'MHTPIAAFGGEKDGEADESAILEWGKYTDNDFNYRIFPGGHFYLRDCEDEVISEVMRLL' A
#
# COMPACT_ATOMS: atom_id res chain seq x y z
N MET A 1 -0.20 -0.10 17.38
CA MET A 1 -0.02 1.35 17.16
C MET A 1 -1.41 1.94 16.98
N HIS A 2 -1.73 3.09 17.58
CA HIS A 2 -3.09 3.67 17.49
C HIS A 2 -3.31 4.55 16.26
N THR A 3 -2.33 4.63 15.36
CA THR A 3 -2.40 5.45 14.15
C THR A 3 -2.89 4.57 12.99
N PRO A 4 -3.78 5.09 12.11
CA PRO A 4 -4.16 4.39 10.89
C PRO A 4 -2.94 4.05 10.02
N ILE A 5 -2.98 2.92 9.34
CA ILE A 5 -1.95 2.48 8.38
C ILE A 5 -2.57 2.31 7.00
N ALA A 6 -1.94 2.90 6.00
CA ALA A 6 -2.20 2.62 4.58
C ALA A 6 -0.97 1.95 3.97
N ALA A 7 -1.13 0.73 3.42
CA ALA A 7 -0.05 -0.03 2.82
C ALA A 7 -0.24 -0.18 1.30
N PHE A 8 0.78 0.19 0.53
CA PHE A 8 0.76 0.12 -0.94
C PHE A 8 1.85 -0.81 -1.45
N GLY A 9 1.53 -1.59 -2.49
CA GLY A 9 2.46 -2.56 -3.10
C GLY A 9 2.27 -2.66 -4.61
N GLY A 10 3.24 -3.27 -5.29
CA GLY A 10 3.17 -3.55 -6.73
C GLY A 10 2.79 -5.01 -7.00
N GLU A 11 1.90 -5.25 -7.97
CA GLU A 11 1.39 -6.58 -8.35
C GLU A 11 2.50 -7.60 -8.64
N LYS A 12 3.63 -7.14 -9.19
CA LYS A 12 4.78 -7.95 -9.61
C LYS A 12 6.01 -7.72 -8.75
N ASP A 13 5.83 -7.18 -7.54
CA ASP A 13 6.91 -7.08 -6.57
C ASP A 13 7.15 -8.44 -5.91
N GLY A 14 8.24 -9.11 -6.30
CA GLY A 14 8.62 -10.41 -5.73
C GLY A 14 9.25 -10.31 -4.34
N GLU A 15 9.62 -9.12 -3.88
CA GLU A 15 10.19 -8.89 -2.55
C GLU A 15 9.08 -8.56 -1.53
N ALA A 16 7.98 -7.97 -2.00
CA ALA A 16 6.84 -7.58 -1.19
C ALA A 16 5.52 -7.92 -1.90
N ASP A 17 5.16 -9.20 -1.86
CA ASP A 17 3.88 -9.67 -2.41
C ASP A 17 2.66 -9.13 -1.62
N GLU A 18 1.46 -9.32 -2.16
CA GLU A 18 0.23 -8.84 -1.52
C GLU A 18 0.04 -9.40 -0.10
N SER A 19 0.48 -10.64 0.17
CA SER A 19 0.40 -11.20 1.52
C SER A 19 1.29 -10.41 2.49
N ALA A 20 2.52 -10.07 2.10
CA ALA A 20 3.42 -9.26 2.90
C ALA A 20 2.86 -7.84 3.15
N ILE A 21 2.16 -7.25 2.18
CA ILE A 21 1.47 -5.97 2.34
C ILE A 21 0.33 -6.08 3.37
N LEU A 22 -0.48 -7.13 3.30
CA LEU A 22 -1.60 -7.35 4.22
C LEU A 22 -1.15 -7.55 5.69
N GLU A 23 0.03 -8.12 5.90
CA GLU A 23 0.60 -8.32 7.25
C GLU A 23 0.81 -7.01 8.02
N TRP A 24 0.88 -5.86 7.34
CA TRP A 24 0.96 -4.55 7.99
C TRP A 24 -0.24 -4.24 8.89
N GLY A 25 -1.40 -4.81 8.60
CA GLY A 25 -2.60 -4.65 9.42
C GLY A 25 -2.44 -5.15 10.86
N LYS A 26 -1.46 -6.03 11.13
CA LYS A 26 -1.18 -6.53 12.49
C LYS A 26 -0.52 -5.49 13.40
N TYR A 27 0.02 -4.41 12.85
CA TYR A 27 0.75 -3.40 13.62
C TYR A 27 -0.11 -2.24 14.10
N THR A 28 -1.36 -2.13 13.63
CA THR A 28 -2.32 -1.12 14.08
C THR A 28 -3.55 -1.77 14.71
N ASP A 29 -4.09 -1.13 15.75
CA ASP A 29 -5.43 -1.42 16.28
C ASP A 29 -6.47 -0.39 15.82
N ASN A 30 -6.09 0.46 14.86
CA ASN A 30 -6.93 1.45 14.19
C ASN A 30 -7.12 1.07 12.70
N ASP A 31 -7.70 1.96 11.90
CA ASP A 31 -8.01 1.72 10.49
C ASP A 31 -6.79 1.25 9.69
N PHE A 32 -6.96 0.13 8.99
CA PHE A 32 -6.00 -0.41 8.04
C PHE A 32 -6.59 -0.41 6.64
N ASN A 33 -5.90 0.24 5.71
CA ASN A 33 -6.22 0.25 4.29
C ASN A 33 -5.03 -0.31 3.49
N TYR A 34 -5.33 -0.95 2.37
CA TYR A 34 -4.28 -1.38 1.44
C TYR A 34 -4.71 -1.24 -0.01
N ARG A 35 -3.74 -1.10 -0.91
CA ARG A 35 -3.97 -1.09 -2.36
C ARG A 35 -2.76 -1.66 -3.10
N ILE A 36 -3.02 -2.55 -4.05
CA ILE A 36 -2.01 -3.07 -4.97
C ILE A 36 -2.12 -2.32 -6.29
N PHE A 37 -0.98 -1.83 -6.79
CA PHE A 37 -0.87 -1.09 -8.04
C PHE A 37 -0.26 -1.98 -9.14
N PRO A 38 -0.58 -1.73 -10.42
CA PRO A 38 0.14 -2.33 -11.53
C PRO A 38 1.64 -2.01 -11.46
N GLY A 39 2.50 -2.97 -11.80
CA GLY A 39 3.96 -2.78 -11.80
C GLY A 39 4.69 -3.66 -10.80
N GLY A 40 5.99 -3.45 -10.64
CA GLY A 40 6.83 -4.18 -9.69
C GLY A 40 7.24 -3.30 -8.51
N HIS A 41 8.43 -3.54 -7.97
CA HIS A 41 8.97 -2.78 -6.83
C HIS A 41 8.94 -1.25 -6.99
N PHE A 42 9.06 -0.77 -8.23
CA PHE A 42 9.05 0.66 -8.55
C PHE A 42 7.68 1.19 -9.02
N TYR A 43 6.57 0.53 -8.65
CA TYR A 43 5.20 0.95 -9.01
C TYR A 43 4.92 2.44 -8.71
N LEU A 44 5.56 3.01 -7.69
CA LEU A 44 5.45 4.44 -7.36
C LEU A 44 5.84 5.37 -8.51
N ARG A 45 6.77 4.96 -9.37
CA ARG A 45 7.20 5.75 -10.54
C ARG A 45 6.23 5.61 -11.72
N ASP A 46 5.67 4.42 -11.88
CA ASP A 46 4.78 4.10 -12.99
C ASP A 46 3.34 4.56 -12.73
N CYS A 47 2.95 4.63 -11.45
CA CYS A 47 1.60 4.95 -10.97
C CYS A 47 1.55 6.18 -10.05
N GLU A 48 2.48 7.13 -10.20
CA GLU A 48 2.62 8.29 -9.30
C GLU A 48 1.29 9.03 -9.04
N ASP A 49 0.59 9.42 -10.11
CA ASP A 49 -0.70 10.14 -10.01
C ASP A 49 -1.79 9.32 -9.30
N GLU A 50 -1.81 8.01 -9.52
CA GLU A 50 -2.78 7.11 -8.89
C GLU A 50 -2.48 6.92 -7.40
N VAL A 51 -1.20 6.84 -7.04
CA VAL A 51 -0.75 6.74 -5.65
C VAL A 51 -1.07 8.03 -4.91
N ILE A 52 -0.79 9.20 -5.51
CA ILE A 52 -1.15 10.50 -4.93
C ILE A 52 -2.67 10.59 -4.74
N SER A 53 -3.46 10.18 -5.74
CA SER A 53 -4.92 10.18 -5.65
C SER A 53 -5.43 9.28 -4.52
N GLU A 54 -4.79 8.13 -4.31
CA GLU A 54 -5.13 7.21 -3.22
C GLU A 54 -4.77 7.80 -1.86
N VAL A 55 -3.61 8.44 -1.71
CA VAL A 55 -3.23 9.15 -0.48
C VAL A 55 -4.26 10.22 -0.16
N MET A 56 -4.65 11.03 -1.15
CA MET A 56 -5.65 12.10 -0.97
C MET A 56 -7.04 11.57 -0.59
N ARG A 57 -7.41 10.36 -1.04
CA ARG A 57 -8.68 9.70 -0.66
C ARG A 57 -8.70 9.28 0.82
N LEU A 58 -7.53 9.05 1.42
CA LEU A 58 -7.36 8.53 2.77
C LEU A 58 -7.15 9.62 3.84
N LEU A 59 -6.96 10.87 3.41
CA LEU A 59 -6.94 12.06 4.27
C LEU A 59 -8.35 12.53 4.61
#